data_AF-A0A6L4YSC1-F1
#
_entry.id   AF-A0A6L4YSC1-F1
#
_cell.length_a   1.000
_cell.length_b   1.000
_cell.length_c   1.000
_cell.angle_alpha   90.00
_cell.angle_beta   90.00
_cell.angle_gamma   90.00
#
_symmetry.space_group_name_H-M   'P 1'
#
loop_
_entity.id
_entity.type
_entity.pdbx_description
1 polymer ?
#
loop_
_entity_poly.entity_id
_entity_poly.type
_entity_poly.pdbx_seq_one_letter_code
_entity_poly.pdbx_strand_id
1 'polypeptide(L)'
;MKEIILPIVLLFCFSTKGQEIQFLLSDHNNSKLAGANMSIYEENDNYLESLHSDTNGLISINPKYFSPKYKLAVSYGICSTRDITIPRNLINTRDTIIAYFNDTCLMLNTKVEKINLYIRENLQSRKLPYRIKSFKLDSVKIHCKLKKNVIQTISTFISSGSVLKIDFYYKNKNLILCSIKESNKYRKELFKAKKIYYQNNDIIFEYDYRRIDPGQQIYYVGSYVENNSNRGYNDSFTDDFLKMYVSVLMRKI
;
A
#
# COMPACT_ATOMS: atom_id res chain seq x y z
N MET A 1 21.44 -32.64 18.59
CA MET A 1 20.29 -31.72 18.61
C MET A 1 20.36 -30.88 17.35
N LYS A 2 19.31 -30.87 16.51
CA LYS A 2 19.21 -29.90 15.41
C LYS A 2 18.64 -28.62 16.01
N GLU A 3 19.42 -27.54 16.02
CA GLU A 3 18.92 -26.22 16.36
C GLU A 3 17.88 -25.81 15.30
N ILE A 4 16.63 -25.69 15.73
CA ILE A 4 15.57 -25.12 14.90
C ILE A 4 15.76 -23.60 14.98
N ILE A 5 16.34 -23.02 13.95
CA ILE A 5 16.35 -21.56 13.74
C ILE A 5 14.91 -21.17 13.44
N LEU A 6 14.18 -20.75 14.46
CA LEU A 6 12.83 -20.24 14.30
C LEU A 6 12.92 -18.88 13.60
N PRO A 7 12.33 -18.69 12.42
CA PRO A 7 12.29 -17.38 11.80
C PRO A 7 11.53 -16.43 12.73
N ILE A 8 12.24 -15.44 13.25
CA ILE A 8 11.66 -14.35 14.02
C ILE A 8 10.77 -13.53 13.06
N VAL A 9 9.48 -13.41 13.37
CA VAL A 9 8.50 -12.67 12.57
C VAL A 9 8.08 -11.42 13.33
N LEU A 10 8.44 -10.26 12.79
CA LEU A 10 8.40 -9.04 13.57
C LEU A 10 8.07 -7.80 12.69
N LEU A 11 7.15 -6.89 13.00
CA LEU A 11 6.91 -6.15 14.25
C LEU A 11 5.56 -5.39 14.13
N PHE A 12 4.68 -5.31 15.15
CA PHE A 12 3.48 -4.47 15.07
C PHE A 12 3.73 -3.11 15.72
N CYS A 13 3.70 -2.01 14.96
CA CYS A 13 3.78 -0.64 15.48
C CYS A 13 2.39 -0.14 15.92
N PHE A 14 2.26 0.32 17.16
CA PHE A 14 1.10 1.11 17.62
C PHE A 14 1.57 2.51 18.01
N SER A 15 0.99 3.55 17.42
CA SER A 15 1.22 4.95 17.80
C SER A 15 0.09 5.39 18.73
N THR A 16 0.35 5.42 20.04
CA THR A 16 -0.60 5.95 21.02
C THR A 16 -0.28 7.42 21.26
N LYS A 17 -1.09 8.30 20.65
CA LYS A 17 -1.14 9.77 20.90
C LYS A 17 0.20 10.41 21.29
N GLY A 18 1.18 10.39 20.40
CA GLY A 18 2.38 11.23 20.51
C GLY A 18 3.26 11.00 21.74
N GLN A 19 3.11 9.89 22.46
CA GLN A 19 3.91 9.64 23.66
C GLN A 19 4.74 8.35 23.60
N GLU A 20 4.29 7.28 22.92
CA GLU A 20 5.09 6.05 22.79
C GLU A 20 4.79 5.29 21.49
N ILE A 21 5.83 4.70 20.90
CA ILE A 21 5.72 3.72 19.82
C ILE A 21 5.88 2.34 20.43
N GLN A 22 4.87 1.49 20.27
CA GLN A 22 4.91 0.12 20.78
C GLN A 22 5.15 -0.88 19.66
N PHE A 23 5.93 -1.90 19.97
CA PHE A 23 6.32 -2.95 19.06
C PHE A 23 5.97 -4.32 19.64
N LEU A 24 5.12 -5.10 18.96
CA LEU A 24 4.82 -6.48 19.36
C LEU A 24 5.75 -7.47 18.63
N LEU A 25 6.42 -8.33 19.40
CA LEU A 25 7.32 -9.38 18.97
C LEU A 25 6.70 -10.76 19.12
N SER A 26 6.68 -11.50 18.00
CA SER A 26 6.07 -12.83 17.90
C SER A 26 6.89 -13.79 17.04
N ASP A 27 6.64 -15.09 17.16
CA ASP A 27 7.14 -16.08 16.21
C ASP A 27 6.21 -16.19 14.98
N HIS A 28 6.59 -17.06 14.04
CA HIS A 28 5.79 -17.34 12.84
C HIS A 28 4.43 -18.02 13.11
N ASN A 29 4.19 -18.50 14.34
CA ASN A 29 2.92 -19.06 14.78
C ASN A 29 2.07 -18.04 15.56
N ASN A 30 2.49 -16.77 15.59
CA ASN A 30 1.90 -15.69 16.39
C ASN A 30 2.03 -15.89 17.92
N SER A 31 2.94 -16.75 18.38
CA SER A 31 3.28 -16.84 19.81
C SER A 31 4.09 -15.61 20.20
N LYS A 32 3.70 -14.94 21.28
CA LYS A 32 4.42 -13.75 21.80
C LYS A 32 5.82 -14.13 22.28
N LEU A 33 6.82 -13.31 21.95
CA LEU A 33 8.22 -13.52 22.31
C LEU A 33 8.60 -12.59 23.47
N ALA A 34 8.49 -13.08 24.70
CA ALA A 34 8.90 -12.35 25.91
C ALA A 34 10.42 -12.44 26.14
N GLY A 35 11.08 -11.33 26.47
CA GLY A 35 12.55 -11.26 26.63
C GLY A 35 13.34 -11.14 25.32
N ALA A 36 12.67 -10.91 24.19
CA ALA A 36 13.34 -10.56 22.93
C ALA A 36 14.05 -9.23 23.06
N ASN A 37 15.26 -9.15 22.49
CA ASN A 37 16.07 -7.95 22.51
C ASN A 37 15.88 -7.18 21.20
N MET A 38 15.68 -5.88 21.29
CA MET A 38 15.74 -4.95 20.17
C MET A 38 16.81 -3.90 20.44
N SER A 39 17.81 -3.84 19.58
CA SER A 39 18.78 -2.75 19.53
C SER A 39 18.33 -1.69 18.51
N ILE A 40 18.49 -0.43 18.86
CA ILE A 40 18.17 0.73 18.03
C ILE A 40 19.47 1.40 17.61
N TYR A 41 19.60 1.70 16.33
CA TYR A 41 20.74 2.40 15.74
C TYR A 41 20.26 3.59 14.91
N GLU A 42 21.08 4.64 14.85
CA GLU A 42 20.91 5.70 13.86
C GLU A 42 21.14 5.17 12.43
N GLU A 43 20.79 5.94 11.40
CA GLU A 43 21.06 5.59 9.99
C GLU A 43 22.54 5.27 9.73
N ASN A 44 23.46 5.92 10.46
CA ASN A 44 24.91 5.76 10.33
C ASN A 44 25.48 4.61 11.19
N ASP A 45 24.65 3.66 11.62
CA ASP A 45 25.04 2.50 12.45
C ASP A 45 25.53 2.85 13.87
N ASN A 46 25.32 4.08 14.34
CA ASN A 46 25.56 4.45 15.72
C ASN A 46 24.51 3.82 16.63
N TYR A 47 24.95 3.01 17.59
CA TYR A 47 24.08 2.42 18.60
C TYR A 47 23.49 3.48 19.53
N LEU A 48 22.19 3.35 19.85
CA LEU A 48 21.46 4.26 20.73
C LEU A 48 21.07 3.58 22.03
N GLU A 49 20.26 2.53 21.93
CA GLU A 49 19.77 1.79 23.09
C GLU A 49 19.36 0.36 22.71
N SER A 50 19.13 -0.45 23.73
CA SER A 50 18.66 -1.82 23.61
C SER A 50 17.50 -1.99 24.60
N LEU A 51 16.43 -2.61 24.13
CA LEU A 51 15.18 -2.77 24.85
C LEU A 51 14.77 -4.24 24.84
N HIS A 52 14.14 -4.67 25.92
CA HIS A 52 13.64 -6.03 26.06
C HIS A 52 12.12 -6.05 26.02
N SER A 53 11.57 -7.07 25.38
CA SER A 53 10.15 -7.27 25.34
C SER A 53 9.59 -7.75 26.68
N ASP A 54 8.43 -7.22 27.04
CA ASP A 54 7.72 -7.63 28.24
C ASP A 54 7.11 -9.05 28.11
N THR A 55 6.38 -9.49 29.13
CA THR A 55 5.70 -10.80 29.14
C THR A 55 4.64 -10.96 28.04
N ASN A 56 4.21 -9.85 27.41
CA ASN A 56 3.31 -9.85 26.27
C ASN A 56 4.05 -9.75 24.93
N GLY A 57 5.37 -9.73 24.92
CA GLY A 57 6.18 -9.51 23.74
C GLY A 57 6.17 -8.06 23.26
N LEU A 58 5.84 -7.08 24.10
CA LEU A 58 5.80 -5.66 23.73
C LEU A 58 7.10 -4.93 24.09
N ILE A 59 7.55 -4.05 23.20
CA ILE A 59 8.62 -3.06 23.44
C ILE A 59 8.05 -1.65 23.21
N SER A 60 8.11 -0.78 24.22
CA SER A 60 7.82 0.65 24.06
C SER A 60 9.09 1.42 23.78
N ILE A 61 9.09 2.23 22.72
CA ILE A 61 10.18 3.14 22.35
C ILE A 61 9.72 4.58 22.48
N ASN A 62 10.58 5.39 23.08
CA ASN A 62 10.35 6.82 23.19
C ASN A 62 10.43 7.47 21.78
N PRO A 63 9.43 8.29 21.39
CA PRO A 63 9.41 8.99 20.11
C PRO A 63 10.64 9.87 19.84
N LYS A 64 11.40 10.26 20.88
CA LYS A 64 12.63 11.06 20.73
C LYS A 64 13.69 10.38 19.86
N TYR A 65 13.64 9.05 19.75
CA TYR A 65 14.51 8.25 18.88
C TYR A 65 13.94 8.12 17.46
N PHE A 66 13.16 9.09 16.98
CA PHE A 66 12.63 9.14 15.61
C PHE A 66 12.97 10.47 14.88
N SER A 67 14.27 10.83 14.84
CA SER A 67 14.94 11.54 13.72
C SER A 67 14.80 10.77 12.36
N PRO A 68 15.24 11.24 11.17
CA PRO A 68 14.56 10.87 9.92
C PRO A 68 14.62 9.38 9.53
N LYS A 69 15.62 8.61 9.99
CA LYS A 69 15.78 7.17 9.74
C LYS A 69 16.57 6.49 10.88
N TYR A 70 16.11 5.31 11.29
CA TYR A 70 16.79 4.41 12.24
C TYR A 70 16.87 3.02 11.65
N LYS A 71 17.80 2.22 12.17
CA LYS A 71 17.85 0.78 11.97
C LYS A 71 17.50 0.12 13.30
N LEU A 72 16.50 -0.75 13.30
CA LEU A 72 16.23 -1.63 14.44
C LEU A 72 16.89 -2.97 14.14
N ALA A 73 17.58 -3.57 15.12
CA ALA A 73 18.05 -4.95 15.05
C ALA A 73 17.38 -5.77 16.15
N VAL A 74 16.66 -6.82 15.78
CA VAL A 74 15.96 -7.67 16.74
C VAL A 74 16.63 -9.04 16.86
N SER A 75 16.78 -9.54 18.09
CA SER A 75 17.27 -10.87 18.39
C SER A 75 16.42 -11.57 19.46
N TYR A 76 16.31 -12.89 19.33
CA TYR A 76 15.67 -13.77 20.30
C TYR A 76 16.40 -15.12 20.28
N GLY A 77 17.07 -15.49 21.37
CA GLY A 77 17.98 -16.64 21.38
C GLY A 77 19.19 -16.44 20.44
N ILE A 78 19.60 -17.51 19.74
CA ILE A 78 20.78 -17.54 18.84
C ILE A 78 20.47 -16.92 17.44
N CYS A 79 19.27 -16.34 17.25
CA CYS A 79 18.84 -15.87 15.93
C CYS A 79 19.44 -14.50 15.54
N SER A 80 19.65 -14.33 14.24
CA SER A 80 20.35 -13.20 13.62
C SER A 80 19.61 -11.87 13.74
N THR A 81 20.40 -10.79 13.90
CA THR A 81 19.98 -9.39 13.78
C THR A 81 19.40 -9.08 12.39
N ARG A 82 18.39 -8.21 12.33
CA ARG A 82 17.78 -7.73 11.07
C ARG A 82 17.54 -6.23 11.14
N ASP A 83 18.03 -5.48 10.16
CA ASP A 83 17.85 -4.03 10.08
C ASP A 83 16.46 -3.64 9.55
N ILE A 84 15.75 -2.79 10.30
CA ILE A 84 14.45 -2.25 9.89
C ILE A 84 14.52 -0.72 9.79
N THR A 85 14.15 -0.15 8.65
CA THR A 85 14.03 1.31 8.46
C THR A 85 12.57 1.77 8.51
N ILE A 86 12.24 2.65 9.46
CA ILE A 86 10.90 3.24 9.63
C ILE A 86 10.90 4.69 9.14
N PRO A 87 10.12 5.06 8.09
CA PRO A 87 10.04 6.45 7.63
C PRO A 87 9.11 7.31 8.51
N ARG A 88 9.53 8.57 8.75
CA ARG A 88 8.90 9.55 9.67
C ARG A 88 7.41 9.81 9.43
N ASN A 89 6.94 9.72 8.19
CA ASN A 89 5.54 9.97 7.82
C ASN A 89 4.55 8.90 8.33
N LEU A 90 5.04 7.77 8.84
CA LEU A 90 4.19 6.68 9.37
C LEU A 90 3.86 6.81 10.86
N ILE A 91 4.53 7.72 11.60
CA ILE A 91 4.38 7.86 13.06
C ILE A 91 3.07 8.60 13.45
N ASN A 92 2.49 9.37 12.51
CA ASN A 92 1.33 10.23 12.77
C ASN A 92 -0.04 9.59 12.45
N THR A 93 -0.07 8.37 11.93
CA THR A 93 -1.32 7.67 11.60
C THR A 93 -1.69 6.72 12.74
N ARG A 94 -2.78 7.02 13.46
CA ARG A 94 -3.24 6.31 14.68
C ARG A 94 -3.45 4.79 14.54
N ASP A 95 -3.37 4.22 13.33
CA ASP A 95 -3.78 2.84 13.02
C ASP A 95 -2.81 2.09 12.07
N THR A 96 -1.53 2.47 12.00
CA THR A 96 -0.58 1.83 11.05
C THR A 96 0.26 0.75 11.72
N ILE A 97 -0.09 -0.51 11.45
CA ILE A 97 0.78 -1.65 11.72
C ILE A 97 1.72 -1.81 10.51
N ILE A 98 3.02 -1.98 10.76
CA ILE A 98 4.03 -2.20 9.72
C ILE A 98 4.70 -3.55 10.01
N ALA A 99 4.22 -4.63 9.42
CA ALA A 99 4.87 -5.93 9.56
C ALA A 99 5.99 -6.10 8.53
N TYR A 100 7.10 -6.73 8.90
CA TYR A 100 8.14 -7.15 7.96
C TYR A 100 8.11 -8.66 7.82
N PHE A 101 7.99 -9.15 6.59
CA PHE A 101 8.07 -10.58 6.27
C PHE A 101 9.07 -10.77 5.12
N ASN A 102 10.18 -11.47 5.37
CA ASN A 102 11.22 -11.77 4.38
C ASN A 102 11.56 -10.57 3.47
N ASP A 103 12.11 -9.50 4.07
CA ASP A 103 12.51 -8.25 3.40
C ASP A 103 11.38 -7.43 2.76
N THR A 104 10.12 -7.82 2.99
CA THR A 104 8.96 -7.10 2.49
C THR A 104 8.30 -6.33 3.63
N CYS A 105 8.32 -5.00 3.53
CA CYS A 105 7.49 -4.14 4.36
C CYS A 105 6.02 -4.30 3.97
N LEU A 106 5.24 -4.95 4.82
CA LEU A 106 3.79 -5.02 4.75
C LEU A 106 3.21 -3.95 5.67
N MET A 107 2.78 -2.84 5.10
CA MET A 107 1.88 -1.92 5.80
C MET A 107 0.53 -2.61 6.01
N LEU A 108 0.32 -3.18 7.20
CA LEU A 108 -0.93 -3.80 7.61
C LEU A 108 -1.87 -2.72 8.17
N ASN A 109 -2.53 -1.95 7.31
CA ASN A 109 -3.80 -1.40 7.78
C ASN A 109 -4.78 -2.59 7.84
N THR A 110 -5.05 -3.13 9.04
CA THR A 110 -5.83 -4.37 9.21
C THR A 110 -7.19 -4.33 8.51
N LYS A 111 -7.77 -3.14 8.31
CA LYS A 111 -8.99 -2.95 7.51
C LYS A 111 -8.73 -3.11 6.01
N VAL A 112 -7.68 -2.47 5.49
CA VAL A 112 -7.22 -2.58 4.10
C VAL A 112 -6.85 -4.03 3.76
N GLU A 113 -6.21 -4.74 4.68
CA GLU A 113 -5.86 -6.15 4.48
C GLU A 113 -7.06 -7.07 4.40
N LYS A 114 -8.03 -6.90 5.31
CA LYS A 114 -9.31 -7.62 5.24
C LYS A 114 -10.01 -7.38 3.90
N ILE A 115 -9.95 -6.15 3.37
CA ILE A 115 -10.46 -5.81 2.04
C ILE A 115 -9.67 -6.52 0.94
N ASN A 116 -8.33 -6.49 0.99
CA ASN A 116 -7.48 -7.15 0.00
C ASN A 116 -7.65 -8.68 0.00
N LEU A 117 -7.74 -9.31 1.17
CA LEU A 117 -8.02 -10.74 1.34
C LEU A 117 -9.39 -11.09 0.75
N TYR A 118 -10.43 -10.33 1.11
CA TYR A 118 -11.77 -10.49 0.52
C TYR A 118 -11.72 -10.43 -1.02
N ILE A 119 -11.02 -9.46 -1.58
CA ILE A 119 -10.85 -9.30 -3.03
C ILE A 119 -10.14 -10.52 -3.64
N ARG A 120 -9.05 -11.00 -3.03
CA ARG A 120 -8.31 -12.18 -3.54
C ARG A 120 -9.19 -13.43 -3.54
N GLU A 121 -9.87 -13.71 -2.42
CA GLU A 121 -10.69 -14.91 -2.25
C GLU A 121 -11.93 -14.91 -3.16
N ASN A 122 -12.59 -13.75 -3.32
CA ASN A 122 -13.88 -13.68 -4.01
C ASN A 122 -13.77 -13.47 -5.53
N LEU A 123 -12.58 -13.12 -6.03
CA LEU A 123 -12.35 -12.87 -7.45
C LEU A 123 -11.64 -13.99 -8.20
N GLN A 124 -11.04 -14.96 -7.51
CA GLN A 124 -10.30 -16.03 -8.17
C GLN A 124 -11.15 -17.12 -8.82
N SER A 125 -12.48 -17.09 -8.72
CA SER A 125 -13.32 -18.21 -9.17
C SER A 125 -14.18 -17.90 -10.40
N ARG A 126 -13.81 -18.52 -11.54
CA ARG A 126 -14.60 -18.73 -12.78
C ARG A 126 -14.79 -17.54 -13.73
N LYS A 127 -14.51 -17.79 -15.02
CA LYS A 127 -14.86 -16.93 -16.17
C LYS A 127 -16.39 -16.86 -16.30
N LEU A 128 -17.03 -15.95 -15.58
CA LEU A 128 -18.46 -15.67 -15.75
C LEU A 128 -18.70 -14.79 -16.98
N PRO A 129 -19.86 -14.93 -17.65
CA PRO A 129 -20.24 -14.08 -18.75
C PRO A 129 -20.31 -12.61 -18.30
N TYR A 130 -19.73 -11.72 -19.11
CA TYR A 130 -19.64 -10.30 -18.81
C TYR A 130 -20.87 -9.56 -19.37
N ARG A 131 -21.49 -8.70 -18.55
CA ARG A 131 -22.38 -7.66 -19.08
C ARG A 131 -21.54 -6.45 -19.45
N ILE A 132 -21.66 -6.01 -20.71
CA ILE A 132 -20.93 -4.86 -21.23
C ILE A 132 -21.93 -3.73 -21.50
N LYS A 133 -21.66 -2.55 -20.93
CA LYS A 133 -22.42 -1.32 -21.21
C LYS A 133 -21.42 -0.29 -21.71
N SER A 134 -21.71 0.37 -22.83
CA SER A 134 -20.85 1.43 -23.37
C SER A 134 -21.64 2.72 -23.45
N PHE A 135 -21.03 3.83 -23.05
CA PHE A 135 -21.64 5.15 -23.13
C PHE A 135 -20.57 6.23 -23.34
N LYS A 136 -21.00 7.44 -23.63
CA LYS A 136 -20.12 8.61 -23.76
C LYS A 136 -20.45 9.64 -22.68
N LEU A 137 -19.41 10.30 -22.16
CA LEU A 137 -19.51 11.52 -21.37
C LEU A 137 -18.60 12.53 -22.06
N ASP A 138 -19.19 13.56 -22.67
CA ASP A 138 -18.47 14.55 -23.47
C ASP A 138 -17.52 13.90 -24.50
N SER A 139 -16.23 14.20 -24.40
CA SER A 139 -15.15 13.65 -25.25
C SER A 139 -14.53 12.36 -24.70
N VAL A 140 -15.23 11.66 -23.80
CA VAL A 140 -14.76 10.43 -23.15
C VAL A 140 -15.64 9.26 -23.54
N LYS A 141 -15.03 8.26 -24.17
CA LYS A 141 -15.69 6.98 -24.46
C LYS A 141 -15.51 6.02 -23.30
N ILE A 142 -16.59 5.50 -22.74
CA ILE A 142 -16.54 4.66 -21.55
C ILE A 142 -17.09 3.28 -21.87
N HIS A 143 -16.30 2.26 -21.54
CA HIS A 143 -16.68 0.86 -21.61
C HIS A 143 -16.74 0.28 -20.20
N CYS A 144 -17.95 -0.06 -19.74
CA CYS A 144 -18.20 -0.69 -18.46
C CYS A 144 -18.36 -2.21 -18.64
N LYS A 145 -17.71 -2.98 -17.77
CA LYS A 145 -17.77 -4.44 -17.69
C LYS A 145 -18.13 -4.83 -16.26
N LEU A 146 -19.25 -5.51 -16.08
CA LEU A 146 -19.63 -6.09 -14.80
C LEU A 146 -19.06 -7.50 -14.67
N LYS A 147 -18.31 -7.75 -13.58
CA LYS A 147 -17.68 -9.03 -13.24
C LYS A 147 -17.97 -9.38 -11.78
N LYS A 148 -19.01 -10.16 -11.51
CA LYS A 148 -19.46 -10.48 -10.13
C LYS A 148 -19.65 -9.21 -9.29
N ASN A 149 -18.73 -8.96 -8.36
CA ASN A 149 -18.70 -7.84 -7.42
C ASN A 149 -17.74 -6.73 -7.86
N VAL A 150 -17.25 -6.78 -9.09
CA VAL A 150 -16.38 -5.77 -9.68
C VAL A 150 -17.07 -5.11 -10.84
N ILE A 151 -17.14 -3.78 -10.79
CA ILE A 151 -17.49 -2.96 -11.94
C ILE A 151 -16.17 -2.41 -12.47
N GLN A 152 -15.82 -2.80 -13.69
CA GLN A 152 -14.62 -2.29 -14.37
C GLN A 152 -15.04 -1.29 -15.43
N THR A 153 -14.50 -0.09 -15.38
CA THR A 153 -14.64 0.91 -16.44
C THR A 153 -13.32 1.12 -17.15
N ILE A 154 -13.38 1.29 -18.46
CA ILE A 154 -12.26 1.70 -19.30
C ILE A 154 -12.72 2.96 -20.02
N SER A 155 -12.14 4.08 -19.62
CA SER A 155 -12.43 5.41 -20.16
C SER A 155 -11.32 5.80 -21.11
N THR A 156 -11.65 6.13 -22.35
CA THR A 156 -10.72 6.61 -23.38
C THR A 156 -11.02 8.06 -23.68
N PHE A 157 -10.07 8.93 -23.37
CA PHE A 157 -10.14 10.37 -23.58
C PHE A 157 -9.71 10.67 -25.01
N ILE A 158 -10.62 11.14 -25.85
CA ILE A 158 -10.40 11.25 -27.30
C ILE A 158 -9.31 12.28 -27.60
N SER A 159 -9.32 13.43 -26.92
CA SER A 159 -8.39 14.53 -27.15
C SER A 159 -6.95 14.18 -26.77
N SER A 160 -6.73 13.51 -25.64
CA SER A 160 -5.39 13.20 -25.13
C SER A 160 -4.90 11.78 -25.44
N GLY A 161 -5.76 10.89 -25.95
CA GLY A 161 -5.46 9.48 -26.13
C GLY A 161 -5.23 8.70 -24.83
N SER A 162 -5.46 9.33 -23.68
CA SER A 162 -5.26 8.74 -22.37
C SER A 162 -6.34 7.71 -22.04
N VAL A 163 -5.97 6.68 -21.29
CA VAL A 163 -6.86 5.60 -20.90
C VAL A 163 -6.87 5.47 -19.37
N LEU A 164 -8.03 5.69 -18.77
CA LEU A 164 -8.27 5.40 -17.35
C LEU A 164 -9.02 4.07 -17.20
N LYS A 165 -8.39 3.13 -16.52
CA LYS A 165 -9.03 1.89 -16.07
C LYS A 165 -9.39 2.05 -14.60
N ILE A 166 -10.67 1.91 -14.26
CA ILE A 166 -11.14 2.02 -12.88
C ILE A 166 -11.89 0.74 -12.52
N ASP A 167 -11.42 0.05 -11.49
CA ASP A 167 -12.03 -1.14 -10.93
C ASP A 167 -12.69 -0.78 -9.58
N PHE A 168 -14.02 -0.89 -9.53
CA PHE A 168 -14.82 -0.69 -8.32
C PHE A 168 -15.17 -2.04 -7.71
N TYR A 169 -14.76 -2.27 -6.47
CA TYR A 169 -14.99 -3.51 -5.74
C TYR A 169 -16.06 -3.29 -4.68
N TYR A 170 -17.09 -4.15 -4.70
CA TYR A 170 -18.21 -4.09 -3.77
C TYR A 170 -18.24 -5.29 -2.84
N LYS A 171 -18.71 -5.07 -1.61
CA LYS A 171 -19.09 -6.13 -0.65
C LYS A 171 -20.43 -5.76 -0.05
N ASN A 172 -21.42 -6.66 -0.18
CA ASN A 172 -22.79 -6.44 0.32
C ASN A 172 -23.38 -5.09 -0.13
N LYS A 173 -23.21 -4.76 -1.42
CA LYS A 173 -23.61 -3.48 -2.06
C LYS A 173 -22.85 -2.23 -1.60
N ASN A 174 -21.91 -2.34 -0.66
CA ASN A 174 -21.05 -1.23 -0.25
C ASN A 174 -19.75 -1.23 -1.07
N LEU A 175 -19.33 -0.06 -1.54
CA LEU A 175 -18.01 0.12 -2.16
C LEU A 175 -16.94 -0.07 -1.07
N ILE A 176 -15.92 -0.88 -1.37
CA ILE A 176 -14.81 -1.15 -0.44
C ILE A 176 -13.44 -0.79 -1.02
N LEU A 177 -13.31 -0.78 -2.34
CA LEU A 177 -12.09 -0.35 -3.02
C LEU A 177 -12.44 0.27 -4.38
N CYS A 178 -11.82 1.40 -4.68
CA CYS A 178 -11.69 1.95 -6.02
C CYS A 178 -10.22 1.90 -6.44
N SER A 179 -9.91 1.15 -7.49
CA SER A 179 -8.55 1.06 -8.05
C SER A 179 -8.52 1.76 -9.40
N ILE A 180 -7.82 2.88 -9.47
CA ILE A 180 -7.65 3.72 -10.65
C ILE A 180 -6.27 3.45 -11.23
N LYS A 181 -6.20 3.19 -12.54
CA LYS A 181 -4.95 3.04 -13.28
C LYS A 181 -5.02 3.88 -14.55
N GLU A 182 -4.11 4.82 -14.65
CA GLU A 182 -3.87 5.61 -15.84
C GLU A 182 -2.82 4.93 -16.70
N SER A 183 -3.08 4.90 -18.00
CA SER A 183 -2.11 4.47 -18.99
C SER A 183 -2.25 5.31 -20.25
N ASN A 184 -1.18 5.34 -21.03
CA ASN A 184 -1.20 5.92 -22.37
C ASN A 184 -1.33 4.79 -23.41
N LYS A 185 -2.13 5.00 -24.47
CA LYS A 185 -2.25 4.06 -25.60
C LYS A 185 -0.89 3.66 -26.19
N TYR A 186 0.07 4.59 -26.23
CA TYR A 186 1.40 4.41 -26.80
C TYR A 186 2.44 3.84 -25.82
N ARG A 187 2.22 3.96 -24.51
CA ARG A 187 3.18 3.54 -23.46
C ARG A 187 2.47 2.78 -22.34
N LYS A 188 2.01 1.56 -22.64
CA LYS A 188 1.23 0.74 -21.69
C LYS A 188 1.99 0.31 -20.43
N GLU A 189 3.32 0.31 -20.51
CA GLU A 189 4.22 -0.08 -19.42
C GLU A 189 4.41 1.01 -18.38
N LEU A 190 4.17 2.28 -18.77
CA LEU A 190 4.13 3.43 -17.88
C LEU A 190 2.72 3.59 -17.32
N PHE A 191 2.58 3.55 -16.00
CA PHE A 191 1.29 3.83 -15.37
C PHE A 191 1.39 4.53 -14.02
N LYS A 192 0.46 5.46 -13.81
CA LYS A 192 0.08 6.01 -12.51
C LYS A 192 -1.10 5.21 -11.98
N ALA A 193 -1.07 4.82 -10.72
CA ALA A 193 -2.17 4.10 -10.10
C ALA A 193 -2.49 4.69 -8.73
N LYS A 194 -3.79 4.72 -8.43
CA LYS A 194 -4.36 5.20 -7.17
C LYS A 194 -5.32 4.14 -6.64
N LYS A 195 -5.27 3.85 -5.35
CA LYS A 195 -6.21 2.99 -4.66
C LYS A 195 -6.86 3.75 -3.53
N ILE A 196 -8.18 3.70 -3.46
CA ILE A 196 -8.99 4.36 -2.44
C ILE A 196 -9.83 3.29 -1.76
N TYR A 197 -9.60 3.10 -0.46
CA TYR A 197 -10.28 2.09 0.35
C TYR A 197 -11.40 2.75 1.15
N TYR A 198 -12.55 2.06 1.20
CA TYR A 198 -13.77 2.57 1.81
C TYR A 198 -14.28 1.65 2.92
N GLN A 199 -14.89 2.24 3.94
CA GLN A 199 -15.69 1.54 4.95
C GLN A 199 -16.91 2.41 5.29
N ASN A 200 -18.11 1.85 5.19
CA ASN A 200 -19.36 2.59 5.45
C ASN A 200 -19.49 3.89 4.63
N ASN A 201 -18.98 3.88 3.38
CA ASN A 201 -18.87 5.03 2.48
C ASN A 201 -17.82 6.08 2.85
N ASP A 202 -17.13 5.95 3.97
CA ASP A 202 -16.02 6.82 4.34
C ASP A 202 -14.70 6.30 3.76
N ILE A 203 -13.83 7.21 3.32
CA ILE A 203 -12.47 6.89 2.90
C ILE A 203 -11.65 6.56 4.15
N ILE A 204 -11.11 5.34 4.20
CA ILE A 204 -10.25 4.90 5.32
C ILE A 204 -8.77 4.89 4.97
N PHE A 205 -8.43 4.84 3.68
CA PHE A 205 -7.05 4.84 3.22
C PHE A 205 -6.95 5.20 1.73
N GLU A 206 -5.93 5.98 1.38
CA GLU A 206 -5.54 6.28 0.00
C GLU A 206 -4.09 5.85 -0.22
N TYR A 207 -3.79 5.27 -1.39
CA TYR A 207 -2.45 4.87 -1.76
C TYR A 207 -2.18 5.18 -3.24
N ASP A 208 -1.15 5.97 -3.47
CA ASP A 208 -0.69 6.36 -4.81
C ASP A 208 0.65 5.70 -5.11
N TYR A 209 0.78 5.14 -6.31
CA TYR A 209 2.07 4.65 -6.78
C TYR A 209 2.24 4.84 -8.28
N ARG A 210 3.49 5.03 -8.70
CA ARG A 210 3.87 5.15 -10.10
C ARG A 210 4.79 3.98 -10.41
N ARG A 211 4.59 3.34 -11.56
CA ARG A 211 5.52 2.34 -12.08
C ARG A 211 6.11 2.87 -13.38
N ILE A 212 7.44 2.97 -13.39
CA ILE A 212 8.25 3.20 -14.57
C ILE A 212 8.97 1.88 -14.83
N ASP A 213 8.90 1.36 -16.05
CA ASP A 213 9.58 0.12 -16.41
C ASP A 213 11.10 0.26 -16.15
N PRO A 214 11.76 -0.74 -15.50
CA PRO A 214 13.20 -0.70 -15.24
C PRO A 214 14.04 -0.43 -16.48
N GLY A 215 13.66 -0.96 -17.66
CA GLY A 215 14.39 -0.75 -18.90
C GLY A 215 14.34 0.70 -19.41
N GLN A 216 13.34 1.47 -18.99
CA GLN A 216 13.28 2.90 -19.29
C GLN A 216 13.93 3.77 -18.21
N GLN A 217 14.12 3.28 -16.97
CA GLN A 217 14.76 4.06 -15.89
C GLN A 217 16.16 4.56 -16.28
N ILE A 218 16.92 3.76 -17.04
CA ILE A 218 18.29 4.07 -17.49
C ILE A 218 18.33 5.32 -18.38
N TYR A 219 17.32 5.56 -19.21
CA TYR A 219 17.24 6.75 -20.08
C TYR A 219 16.87 8.03 -19.31
N TYR A 220 16.41 7.93 -18.07
CA TYR A 220 15.85 9.08 -17.32
C TYR A 220 16.75 9.60 -16.19
N VAL A 221 17.89 8.97 -15.90
CA VAL A 221 18.84 9.47 -14.89
C VAL A 221 19.71 10.62 -15.44
N GLY A 222 19.82 10.76 -16.77
CA GLY A 222 20.74 11.72 -17.41
C GLY A 222 20.14 13.01 -17.97
N SER A 223 18.82 13.15 -18.11
CA SER A 223 18.22 14.37 -18.67
C SER A 223 16.78 14.61 -18.21
N TYR A 224 16.57 15.78 -17.59
CA TYR A 224 15.30 16.46 -17.32
C TYR A 224 14.15 15.65 -16.68
N VAL A 225 14.01 15.83 -15.38
CA VAL A 225 12.88 15.38 -14.55
C VAL A 225 11.61 16.23 -14.74
N GLU A 226 11.63 17.31 -15.52
CA GLU A 226 10.67 18.41 -15.31
C GLU A 226 9.35 18.37 -16.07
N ASN A 227 9.12 17.47 -17.05
CA ASN A 227 7.84 17.46 -17.78
C ASN A 227 7.15 16.09 -17.75
N ASN A 228 6.17 15.94 -16.86
CA ASN A 228 5.28 14.77 -16.80
C ASN A 228 4.56 14.51 -18.14
N SER A 229 4.33 15.56 -18.93
CA SER A 229 3.79 15.50 -20.30
C SER A 229 4.64 14.64 -21.25
N ASN A 230 5.98 14.66 -21.12
CA ASN A 230 6.88 13.84 -21.94
C ASN A 230 6.81 12.34 -21.61
N ARG A 231 6.21 11.99 -20.46
CA ARG A 231 6.00 10.60 -20.03
C ARG A 231 4.68 10.02 -20.54
N GLY A 232 3.88 10.84 -21.25
CA GLY A 232 2.59 10.45 -21.82
C GLY A 232 1.47 10.41 -20.79
N TYR A 233 1.66 10.97 -19.60
CA TYR A 233 0.59 11.13 -18.62
C TYR A 233 -0.21 12.39 -18.91
N ASN A 234 -1.49 12.38 -18.55
CA ASN A 234 -2.33 13.54 -18.65
C ASN A 234 -2.24 14.34 -17.34
N ASP A 235 -1.55 15.48 -17.38
CA ASP A 235 -1.40 16.37 -16.22
C ASP A 235 -2.75 16.89 -15.70
N SER A 236 -3.82 16.82 -16.52
CA SER A 236 -5.18 17.16 -16.11
C SER A 236 -5.80 16.11 -15.17
N PHE A 237 -5.22 14.91 -15.01
CA PHE A 237 -5.68 13.89 -14.06
C PHE A 237 -5.11 14.16 -12.66
N THR A 238 -5.45 15.35 -12.16
CA THR A 238 -5.26 15.74 -10.77
C THR A 238 -6.12 14.88 -9.85
N ASP A 239 -5.79 14.86 -8.57
CA ASP A 239 -6.53 14.08 -7.59
C ASP A 239 -7.99 14.53 -7.45
N ASP A 240 -8.24 15.84 -7.50
CA ASP A 240 -9.59 16.41 -7.48
C ASP A 240 -10.40 16.00 -8.72
N PHE A 241 -9.77 16.04 -9.90
CA PHE A 241 -10.39 15.56 -11.12
C PHE A 241 -10.76 14.07 -10.99
N LEU A 242 -9.83 13.23 -10.52
CA LEU A 242 -10.08 11.80 -10.38
C LEU A 242 -11.21 11.51 -9.38
N LYS A 243 -11.26 12.22 -8.24
CA LYS A 243 -12.33 12.10 -7.24
C LYS A 243 -13.68 12.49 -7.82
N MET A 244 -13.75 13.64 -8.50
CA MET A 244 -14.96 14.10 -9.20
C MET A 244 -15.40 13.09 -10.28
N TYR A 245 -14.46 12.67 -11.13
CA TYR A 245 -14.72 11.76 -12.24
C TYR A 245 -15.24 10.39 -11.77
N VAL A 246 -14.64 9.85 -10.72
CA VAL A 246 -15.12 8.62 -10.05
C VAL A 246 -16.55 8.79 -9.55
N SER A 247 -16.87 9.91 -8.88
CA SER A 247 -18.22 10.19 -8.39
C SER A 247 -19.25 10.25 -9.53
N VAL A 248 -18.92 10.94 -10.63
CA VAL A 248 -19.77 11.01 -11.83
C VAL A 248 -19.98 9.64 -12.44
N LEU A 249 -18.93 8.84 -12.57
CA LEU A 249 -19.03 7.47 -13.11
C LEU A 249 -19.94 6.60 -12.25
N MET A 250 -19.79 6.62 -10.93
CA MET A 250 -20.63 5.81 -10.05
C MET A 250 -22.12 6.16 -10.14
N ARG A 251 -22.48 7.42 -10.40
CA ARG A 251 -23.89 7.82 -10.59
C ARG A 251 -24.48 7.34 -11.92
N LYS A 252 -23.65 7.03 -12.92
CA LYS A 252 -24.09 6.64 -14.28
C LYS A 252 -24.17 5.13 -14.48
N ILE A 253 -23.45 4.36 -13.66
CA ILE A 253 -23.40 2.90 -13.73
C ILE A 253 -24.59 2.32 -12.99
#